data_AF-A0A5D6UW20-F1
#
_entry.id   AF-A0A5D6UW20-F1
#
_cell.length_a   1.000
_cell.length_b   1.000
_cell.length_c   1.000
_cell.angle_alpha   90.00
_cell.angle_beta   90.00
_cell.angle_gamma   90.00
#
_symmetry.space_group_name_H-M   'P 1'
#
loop_
_entity.id
_entity.type
_entity.pdbx_description
1 polymer ?
#
loop_
_entity_poly.entity_id
_entity_poly.type
_entity_poly.pdbx_seq_one_letter_code
_entity_poly.pdbx_strand_id
1 'polypeptide(L)'
;MESVLACVIHEAENLSEISATIEDKELIAARLDALVSEAAKSRVAFIRRQLHGDAAEDLFQQWREQWGIPVFRENLVSISDFENGFMWRFRDHTTSWSDNQVAQEWFLTSLEAQTITQYEFWSCDNGPEECIDKVTGTYKQILEKLLAEGVYEVLISPVFTDEELKDYIEQYDEDEQDFSIEEVIEDYISQNPNFVT
;
A
#
# COMPACT_ATOMS: atom_id res chain seq x y z
N MET A 1 -7.19 12.94 3.88
CA MET A 1 -7.81 13.30 2.59
C MET A 1 -8.05 11.98 1.88
N GLU A 2 -9.28 11.71 1.44
CA GLU A 2 -9.61 10.46 0.77
C GLU A 2 -8.90 10.38 -0.59
N SER A 3 -8.35 9.21 -0.94
CA SER A 3 -7.62 9.03 -2.20
C SER A 3 -8.53 9.25 -3.40
N VAL A 4 -8.01 9.89 -4.45
CA VAL A 4 -8.75 10.08 -5.71
C VAL A 4 -9.08 8.73 -6.37
N LEU A 5 -8.24 7.71 -6.16
CA LEU A 5 -8.53 6.35 -6.62
C LEU A 5 -9.76 5.75 -5.91
N ALA A 6 -9.96 6.07 -4.63
CA ALA A 6 -11.11 5.58 -3.87
C ALA A 6 -12.46 6.09 -4.43
N CYS A 7 -12.44 7.19 -5.20
CA CYS A 7 -13.64 7.69 -5.87
C CYS A 7 -14.10 6.84 -7.06
N VAL A 8 -13.26 5.96 -7.60
CA VAL A 8 -13.54 5.17 -8.82
C VAL A 8 -13.36 3.66 -8.66
N ILE A 9 -12.83 3.24 -7.52
CA ILE A 9 -12.70 1.84 -7.11
C ILE A 9 -13.80 1.59 -6.10
N HIS A 10 -14.71 0.69 -6.40
CA HIS A 10 -15.78 0.32 -5.47
C HIS A 10 -15.23 -0.54 -4.33
N GLU A 11 -15.84 -0.49 -3.14
CA GLU A 11 -15.41 -1.22 -1.92
C GLU A 11 -15.23 -2.74 -2.12
N ALA A 12 -15.91 -3.33 -3.11
CA ALA A 12 -15.81 -4.75 -3.44
C ALA A 12 -14.77 -5.07 -4.54
N GLU A 13 -14.13 -4.06 -5.15
CA GLU A 13 -13.15 -4.24 -6.22
C GLU A 13 -11.73 -4.29 -5.61
N ASN A 14 -11.04 -5.42 -5.76
CA ASN A 14 -9.63 -5.54 -5.38
C ASN A 14 -8.77 -4.79 -6.40
N LEU A 15 -8.13 -3.68 -5.98
CA LEU A 15 -7.35 -2.83 -6.89
C LEU A 15 -6.21 -3.60 -7.59
N SER A 16 -5.61 -4.59 -6.93
CA SER A 16 -4.56 -5.42 -7.55
C SER A 16 -5.07 -6.22 -8.75
N GLU A 17 -6.35 -6.61 -8.74
CA GLU A 17 -6.97 -7.36 -9.84
C GLU A 17 -7.39 -6.43 -10.98
N ILE A 18 -7.97 -5.27 -10.66
CA ILE A 18 -8.45 -4.30 -11.66
C ILE A 18 -7.37 -3.34 -12.19
N SER A 19 -6.11 -3.56 -11.84
CA SER A 19 -4.96 -2.82 -12.43
C SER A 19 -3.91 -3.75 -13.03
N ALA A 20 -4.23 -5.04 -13.16
CA ALA A 20 -3.29 -6.06 -13.61
C ALA A 20 -2.80 -5.83 -15.05
N THR A 21 -3.69 -5.41 -15.96
CA THR A 21 -3.35 -5.20 -17.37
C THR A 21 -3.30 -3.73 -17.77
N ILE A 22 -2.71 -3.43 -18.93
CA ILE A 22 -2.76 -2.07 -19.52
C ILE A 22 -4.21 -1.65 -19.80
N GLU A 23 -5.06 -2.58 -20.23
CA GLU A 23 -6.48 -2.31 -20.51
C GLU A 23 -7.23 -1.91 -19.24
N ASP A 24 -6.98 -2.58 -18.12
CA ASP A 24 -7.61 -2.24 -16.85
C ASP A 24 -7.12 -0.88 -16.32
N LYS A 25 -5.83 -0.58 -16.49
CA LYS A 25 -5.26 0.73 -16.14
C LYS A 25 -5.87 1.88 -16.95
N GLU A 26 -6.10 1.69 -18.25
CA GLU A 26 -6.82 2.66 -19.09
C GLU A 26 -8.30 2.76 -18.70
N LEU A 27 -8.93 1.67 -18.26
CA LEU A 27 -10.29 1.72 -17.74
C LEU A 27 -10.37 2.56 -16.45
N ILE A 28 -9.43 2.38 -15.52
CA ILE A 28 -9.32 3.24 -14.32
C ILE A 28 -9.13 4.70 -14.74
N ALA A 29 -8.22 4.97 -15.68
CA ALA A 29 -8.01 6.33 -16.19
C ALA A 29 -9.30 6.92 -16.80
N ALA A 30 -10.08 6.14 -17.55
CA ALA A 30 -11.36 6.59 -18.11
C ALA A 30 -12.41 6.87 -17.02
N ARG A 31 -12.48 6.05 -15.96
CA ARG A 31 -13.35 6.30 -14.81
C ARG A 31 -12.95 7.59 -14.08
N LEU A 32 -11.66 7.83 -13.89
CA LEU A 32 -11.13 9.06 -13.31
C LEU A 32 -11.42 10.30 -14.18
N ASP A 33 -11.35 10.16 -15.50
CA ASP A 33 -11.62 11.26 -16.46
C ASP A 33 -13.09 11.73 -16.39
N ALA A 34 -14.00 10.85 -15.94
CA ALA A 34 -15.39 11.20 -15.68
C ALA A 34 -15.57 12.05 -14.40
N LEU A 35 -14.56 12.11 -13.52
CA LEU A 35 -14.56 13.01 -12.37
C LEU A 35 -14.19 14.42 -12.81
N VAL A 36 -14.90 15.42 -12.27
CA VAL A 36 -14.73 16.83 -12.67
C VAL A 36 -13.52 17.50 -11.98
N SER A 37 -12.87 16.83 -11.01
CA SER A 37 -11.82 17.43 -10.18
C SER A 37 -10.47 17.52 -10.90
N GLU A 38 -9.70 18.56 -10.59
CA GLU A 38 -8.35 18.74 -11.14
C GLU A 38 -7.39 17.63 -10.69
N ALA A 39 -7.55 17.13 -9.46
CA ALA A 39 -6.77 16.01 -8.95
C ALA A 39 -7.02 14.71 -9.74
N ALA A 40 -8.26 14.46 -10.17
CA ALA A 40 -8.56 13.33 -11.03
C ALA A 40 -7.96 13.49 -12.43
N LYS A 41 -8.13 14.66 -13.06
CA LYS A 41 -7.52 14.94 -14.37
C LYS A 41 -5.99 14.81 -14.35
N SER A 42 -5.35 15.30 -13.30
CA SER A 42 -3.89 15.17 -13.15
C SER A 42 -3.48 13.71 -12.94
N ARG A 43 -4.26 12.92 -12.19
CA ARG A 43 -4.03 11.48 -12.04
C ARG A 43 -4.20 10.72 -13.36
N VAL A 44 -5.20 11.06 -14.17
CA VAL A 44 -5.38 10.50 -15.53
C VAL A 44 -4.18 10.82 -16.41
N ALA A 45 -3.72 12.07 -16.40
CA ALA A 45 -2.55 12.48 -17.16
C ALA A 45 -1.29 11.73 -16.71
N PHE A 46 -1.13 11.51 -15.40
CA PHE A 46 -0.04 10.72 -14.83
C PHE A 46 -0.06 9.27 -15.31
N ILE A 47 -1.19 8.57 -15.19
CA ILE A 47 -1.35 7.18 -15.65
C ILE A 47 -1.03 7.07 -17.14
N ARG A 48 -1.67 7.90 -17.98
CA ARG A 48 -1.46 7.87 -19.43
C ARG A 48 -0.01 8.17 -19.80
N ARG A 49 0.66 9.12 -19.14
CA ARG A 49 2.09 9.41 -19.42
C ARG A 49 2.99 8.22 -19.11
N GLN A 50 2.82 7.59 -17.95
CA GLN A 50 3.61 6.41 -17.58
C GLN A 50 3.35 5.21 -18.51
N LEU A 51 2.11 5.00 -18.95
CA LEU A 51 1.78 3.98 -19.96
C LEU A 51 2.50 4.21 -21.31
N HIS A 52 2.88 5.46 -21.63
CA HIS A 52 3.65 5.81 -22.82
C HIS A 52 5.17 5.94 -22.56
N GLY A 53 5.65 5.50 -21.39
CA GLY A 53 7.07 5.48 -21.03
C GLY A 53 7.64 6.80 -20.54
N ASP A 54 6.80 7.79 -20.23
CA ASP A 54 7.22 9.04 -19.59
C ASP A 54 7.11 8.90 -18.06
N ALA A 55 8.20 9.17 -17.34
CA ALA A 55 8.24 9.09 -15.88
C ALA A 55 7.21 9.99 -15.20
N ALA A 56 6.83 11.12 -15.81
CA ALA A 56 5.84 12.07 -15.30
C ALA A 56 6.15 12.61 -13.88
N GLU A 57 7.43 12.80 -13.57
CA GLU A 57 7.92 13.27 -12.27
C GLU A 57 7.35 14.64 -11.88
N ASP A 58 7.20 15.55 -12.85
CA ASP A 58 6.60 16.87 -12.66
C ASP A 58 5.16 16.79 -12.12
N LEU A 59 4.34 15.90 -12.69
CA LEU A 59 2.97 15.69 -12.23
C LEU A 59 2.95 15.04 -10.85
N PHE A 60 3.82 14.04 -10.62
CA PHE A 60 3.89 13.35 -9.35
C PHE A 60 4.22 14.31 -8.20
N GLN A 61 5.27 15.12 -8.34
CA GLN A 61 5.68 16.06 -7.29
C GLN A 61 4.62 17.13 -7.03
N GLN A 62 3.91 17.59 -8.07
CA GLN A 62 2.90 18.64 -7.92
C GLN A 62 1.60 18.14 -7.29
N TRP A 63 1.19 16.89 -7.56
CA TRP A 63 -0.18 16.43 -7.26
C TRP A 63 -0.28 15.27 -6.27
N ARG A 64 0.83 14.59 -5.90
CA ARG A 64 0.81 13.39 -5.05
C ARG A 64 -0.05 13.50 -3.78
N GLU A 65 0.02 14.62 -3.06
CA GLU A 65 -0.76 14.80 -1.83
C GLU A 65 -2.27 14.81 -2.11
N GLN A 66 -2.68 15.43 -3.23
CA GLN A 66 -4.07 15.47 -3.65
C GLN A 66 -4.58 14.10 -4.14
N TRP A 67 -3.68 13.20 -4.53
CA TRP A 67 -4.01 11.81 -4.85
C TRP A 67 -4.11 10.92 -3.61
N GLY A 68 -3.70 11.43 -2.43
CA GLY A 68 -3.64 10.66 -1.18
C GLY A 68 -2.28 10.01 -0.91
N ILE A 69 -1.22 10.45 -1.59
CA ILE A 69 0.16 9.99 -1.38
C ILE A 69 0.93 11.08 -0.59
N PRO A 70 1.24 10.87 0.70
CA PRO A 70 1.92 11.85 1.53
C PRO A 70 3.30 12.22 0.99
N VAL A 71 3.77 13.43 1.31
CA VAL A 71 5.17 13.82 1.12
C VAL A 71 5.96 13.41 2.36
N PHE A 72 6.66 12.29 2.26
CA PHE A 72 7.57 11.83 3.30
C PHE A 72 8.92 12.56 3.19
N ARG A 73 9.56 12.83 4.33
CA ARG A 73 10.97 13.20 4.38
C ARG A 73 11.81 12.13 3.69
N GLU A 74 12.98 12.52 3.19
CA GLU A 74 13.93 11.58 2.57
C GLU A 74 13.38 10.84 1.33
N ASN A 75 12.23 11.25 0.79
CA ASN A 75 11.58 10.65 -0.38
C ASN A 75 11.33 9.13 -0.23
N LEU A 76 10.86 8.68 0.96
CA LEU A 76 10.54 7.27 1.22
C LEU A 76 9.59 6.67 0.17
N VAL A 77 8.68 7.50 -0.37
CA VAL A 77 7.91 7.17 -1.58
C VAL A 77 8.24 8.19 -2.67
N SER A 78 8.66 7.67 -3.82
CA SER A 78 9.18 8.44 -4.95
C SER A 78 8.54 8.00 -6.27
N ILE A 79 8.79 8.73 -7.35
CA ILE A 79 8.27 8.36 -8.67
C ILE A 79 8.81 7.02 -9.18
N SER A 80 10.01 6.60 -8.76
CA SER A 80 10.56 5.30 -9.17
C SER A 80 9.83 4.10 -8.58
N ASP A 81 8.98 4.34 -7.57
CA ASP A 81 8.15 3.33 -6.94
C ASP A 81 6.81 3.14 -7.70
N PHE A 82 6.60 3.91 -8.77
CA PHE A 82 5.43 3.85 -9.64
C PHE A 82 5.77 3.34 -11.04
N GLU A 83 4.90 2.51 -11.58
CA GLU A 83 4.96 2.00 -12.94
C GLU A 83 3.55 2.01 -13.53
N ASN A 84 3.41 2.48 -14.78
CA ASN A 84 2.14 2.55 -15.48
C ASN A 84 1.03 3.31 -14.72
N GLY A 85 1.41 4.24 -13.85
CA GLY A 85 0.52 5.08 -13.06
C GLY A 85 0.22 4.57 -11.66
N PHE A 86 0.72 3.40 -11.26
CA PHE A 86 0.38 2.73 -10.01
C PHE A 86 1.64 2.34 -9.23
N MET A 87 1.52 2.23 -7.91
CA MET A 87 2.65 1.91 -7.06
C MET A 87 2.98 0.42 -7.17
N TRP A 88 4.08 0.07 -7.83
CA TRP A 88 4.45 -1.34 -8.03
C TRP A 88 5.32 -1.88 -6.88
N ARG A 89 5.95 -0.98 -6.13
CA ARG A 89 6.90 -1.30 -5.07
C ARG A 89 6.76 -0.39 -3.85
N PHE A 90 6.93 -0.94 -2.65
CA PHE A 90 7.16 -0.17 -1.43
C PHE A 90 8.51 -0.49 -0.80
N ARG A 91 9.15 0.54 -0.24
CA ARG A 91 10.45 0.49 0.43
C ARG A 91 10.21 0.79 1.90
N ASP A 92 10.23 -0.24 2.72
CA ASP A 92 10.21 -0.14 4.18
C ASP A 92 11.63 0.07 4.67
N HIS A 93 11.84 1.08 5.50
CA HIS A 93 13.16 1.46 5.96
C HIS A 93 13.30 1.12 7.45
N THR A 94 14.51 0.97 7.98
CA THR A 94 14.65 0.81 9.44
C THR A 94 14.23 2.09 10.18
N THR A 95 14.16 2.04 11.52
CA THR A 95 13.80 3.20 12.36
C THR A 95 14.80 4.36 12.30
N SER A 96 15.90 4.19 11.57
CA SER A 96 16.90 5.22 11.29
C SER A 96 16.36 6.37 10.40
N TRP A 97 15.17 6.22 9.79
CA TRP A 97 14.51 7.24 8.97
C TRP A 97 13.33 7.91 9.69
N SER A 98 13.19 9.23 9.50
CA SER A 98 12.33 10.07 10.35
C SER A 98 10.83 9.76 10.22
N ASP A 99 10.40 9.33 9.04
CA ASP A 99 8.98 9.14 8.70
C ASP A 99 8.63 7.66 8.46
N ASN A 100 9.50 6.70 8.84
CA ASN A 100 9.29 5.30 8.47
C ASN A 100 7.96 4.73 8.99
N GLN A 101 7.66 4.95 10.27
CA GLN A 101 6.43 4.46 10.88
C GLN A 101 5.17 5.03 10.18
N VAL A 102 5.23 6.31 9.77
CA VAL A 102 4.12 6.95 9.04
C VAL A 102 4.00 6.38 7.62
N ALA A 103 5.12 6.08 6.97
CA ALA A 103 5.12 5.44 5.66
C ALA A 103 4.58 4.00 5.73
N GLN A 104 4.91 3.25 6.78
CA GLN A 104 4.41 1.91 7.03
C GLN A 104 2.91 1.90 7.33
N GLU A 105 2.43 2.77 8.22
CA GLU A 105 0.99 2.94 8.49
C GLU A 105 0.23 3.30 7.20
N TRP A 106 0.78 4.24 6.41
CA TRP A 106 0.21 4.58 5.11
C TRP A 106 0.21 3.38 4.15
N PHE A 107 1.29 2.59 4.08
CA PHE A 107 1.34 1.38 3.26
C PHE A 107 0.23 0.39 3.65
N LEU A 108 0.01 0.17 4.94
CA LEU A 108 -0.97 -0.80 5.43
C LEU A 108 -2.42 -0.38 5.20
N THR A 109 -2.69 0.92 5.15
CA THR A 109 -4.05 1.48 5.12
C THR A 109 -4.43 2.13 3.78
N SER A 110 -3.46 2.41 2.91
CA SER A 110 -3.68 3.13 1.66
C SER A 110 -4.17 2.22 0.54
N LEU A 111 -5.15 2.71 -0.22
CA LEU A 111 -5.59 2.07 -1.44
C LEU A 111 -4.49 2.02 -2.50
N GLU A 112 -3.60 3.03 -2.57
CA GLU A 112 -2.47 3.04 -3.51
C GLU A 112 -1.54 1.84 -3.31
N ALA A 113 -1.33 1.45 -2.05
CA ALA A 113 -0.44 0.35 -1.68
C ALA A 113 -0.97 -1.01 -2.14
N GLN A 114 -2.29 -1.16 -2.36
CA GLN A 114 -2.86 -2.43 -2.80
C GLN A 114 -2.40 -2.87 -4.19
N THR A 115 -1.78 -1.99 -4.98
CA THR A 115 -1.19 -2.33 -6.29
C THR A 115 0.23 -2.87 -6.23
N ILE A 116 0.83 -2.87 -5.03
CA ILE A 116 2.21 -3.29 -4.85
C ILE A 116 2.35 -4.77 -5.15
N THR A 117 3.42 -5.08 -5.89
CA THR A 117 3.84 -6.45 -6.19
C THR A 117 5.20 -6.80 -5.60
N GLN A 118 5.86 -5.80 -5.00
CA GLN A 118 7.20 -5.91 -4.44
C GLN A 118 7.33 -5.07 -3.16
N TYR A 119 7.68 -5.73 -2.07
CA TYR A 119 8.05 -5.10 -0.81
C TYR A 119 9.54 -5.26 -0.60
N GLU A 120 10.23 -4.18 -0.28
CA GLU A 120 11.68 -4.17 -0.02
C GLU A 120 11.96 -3.64 1.38
N PHE A 121 12.82 -4.33 2.10
CA PHE A 121 13.35 -3.87 3.37
C PHE A 121 14.71 -3.20 3.14
N TRP A 122 14.85 -1.96 3.58
CA TRP A 122 16.03 -1.12 3.40
C TRP A 122 16.66 -0.76 4.74
N SER A 123 17.98 -0.89 4.84
CA SER A 123 18.77 -0.48 6.01
C SER A 123 19.91 0.45 5.61
N CYS A 124 20.24 1.39 6.51
CA CYS A 124 21.42 2.23 6.42
C CYS A 124 22.32 2.04 7.65
N ASP A 125 22.02 1.05 8.50
CA ASP A 125 22.69 0.87 9.79
C ASP A 125 24.16 0.46 9.63
N ASN A 126 24.51 -0.14 8.48
CA ASN A 126 25.87 -0.57 8.13
C ASN A 126 26.59 0.34 7.11
N GLY A 127 26.02 1.49 6.76
CA GLY A 127 26.64 2.45 5.83
C GLY A 127 25.69 2.94 4.74
N PRO A 128 26.03 2.82 3.44
CA PRO A 128 25.13 3.25 2.37
C PRO A 128 23.82 2.46 2.40
N GLU A 129 22.75 3.08 1.92
CA GLU A 129 21.42 2.46 1.84
C GLU A 129 21.49 1.15 1.03
N GLU A 130 21.05 0.05 1.63
CA GLU A 130 20.99 -1.26 1.01
C GLU A 130 19.65 -1.94 1.23
N CYS A 131 19.16 -2.62 0.18
CA CYS A 131 18.01 -3.50 0.26
C CYS A 131 18.48 -4.84 0.83
N ILE A 132 18.04 -5.17 2.05
CA ILE A 132 18.46 -6.35 2.80
C ILE A 132 17.54 -7.54 2.59
N ASP A 133 16.28 -7.30 2.24
CA ASP A 133 15.33 -8.35 1.93
C ASP A 133 14.22 -7.87 0.98
N LYS A 134 13.60 -8.80 0.28
CA LYS A 134 12.57 -8.54 -0.71
C LYS A 134 11.50 -9.63 -0.72
N VAL A 135 10.25 -9.19 -0.59
CA VAL A 135 9.07 -10.03 -0.75
C VAL A 135 8.35 -9.67 -2.04
N THR A 136 7.91 -10.69 -2.79
CA THR A 136 7.10 -10.52 -4.00
C THR A 136 5.83 -11.34 -3.92
N GLY A 137 4.77 -10.86 -4.56
CA GLY A 137 3.44 -11.46 -4.56
C GLY A 137 2.38 -10.40 -4.81
N THR A 138 1.11 -10.77 -4.70
CA THR A 138 0.05 -9.76 -4.56
C THR A 138 0.21 -9.04 -3.22
N TYR A 139 -0.41 -7.86 -3.07
CA TYR A 139 -0.40 -7.12 -1.81
C TYR A 139 -0.80 -8.01 -0.61
N LYS A 140 -1.88 -8.78 -0.75
CA LYS A 140 -2.32 -9.73 0.28
C LYS A 140 -1.26 -10.80 0.60
N GLN A 141 -0.67 -11.42 -0.41
CA GLN A 141 0.39 -12.42 -0.22
C GLN A 141 1.65 -11.83 0.43
N ILE A 142 1.95 -10.56 0.18
CA ILE A 142 3.02 -9.85 0.86
C ILE A 142 2.67 -9.73 2.34
N LEU A 143 1.48 -9.24 2.69
CA LEU A 143 1.07 -9.11 4.08
C LEU A 143 1.01 -10.46 4.82
N GLU A 144 0.51 -11.52 4.18
CA GLU A 144 0.49 -12.87 4.76
C GLU A 144 1.89 -13.40 5.09
N LYS A 145 2.89 -13.09 4.25
CA LYS A 145 4.30 -13.46 4.52
C LYS A 145 4.89 -12.66 5.67
N LEU A 146 4.63 -11.35 5.70
CA LEU A 146 5.05 -10.48 6.79
C LEU A 146 4.42 -10.92 8.13
N LEU A 147 3.14 -11.33 8.12
CA LEU A 147 2.46 -11.87 9.29
C LEU A 147 3.12 -13.15 9.78
N ALA A 148 3.49 -14.06 8.87
CA ALA A 148 4.20 -15.29 9.20
C ALA A 148 5.62 -15.05 9.75
N GLU A 149 6.18 -13.86 9.54
CA GLU A 149 7.45 -13.39 10.11
C GLU A 149 7.26 -12.62 11.43
N GLY A 150 6.03 -12.52 11.94
CA GLY A 150 5.70 -11.88 13.21
C GLY A 150 5.37 -10.39 13.11
N VAL A 151 5.13 -9.85 11.91
CA VAL A 151 4.71 -8.46 11.72
C VAL A 151 3.19 -8.37 11.84
N TYR A 152 2.68 -8.29 13.07
CA TYR A 152 1.24 -8.30 13.34
C TYR A 152 0.51 -7.01 12.89
N GLU A 153 1.24 -5.90 12.72
CA GLU A 153 0.72 -4.64 12.22
C GLU A 153 -0.05 -4.81 10.91
N VAL A 154 0.31 -5.80 10.08
CA VAL A 154 -0.37 -6.03 8.80
C VAL A 154 -1.86 -6.34 8.94
N LEU A 155 -2.29 -6.84 10.10
CA LEU A 155 -3.69 -7.16 10.39
C LEU A 155 -4.60 -5.93 10.44
N ILE A 156 -4.05 -4.70 10.51
CA ILE A 156 -4.84 -3.47 10.38
C ILE A 156 -5.35 -3.25 8.96
N SER A 157 -4.77 -3.95 7.96
CA SER A 157 -5.02 -3.67 6.56
C SER A 157 -6.42 -4.10 6.10
N PRO A 158 -7.16 -3.26 5.35
CA PRO A 158 -8.49 -3.58 4.86
C PRO A 158 -8.53 -4.71 3.81
N VAL A 159 -7.39 -5.30 3.44
CA VAL A 159 -7.36 -6.46 2.54
C VAL A 159 -7.76 -7.76 3.24
N PHE A 160 -7.72 -7.79 4.58
CA PHE A 160 -8.22 -8.88 5.39
C PHE A 160 -9.72 -8.69 5.65
N THR A 161 -10.49 -9.76 5.44
CA THR A 161 -11.93 -9.78 5.70
C THR A 161 -12.23 -10.13 7.15
N ASP A 162 -13.44 -9.81 7.63
CA ASP A 162 -13.90 -10.18 8.98
C ASP A 162 -13.75 -11.69 9.26
N GLU A 163 -14.10 -12.54 8.28
CA GLU A 163 -13.99 -13.99 8.38
C GLU A 163 -12.53 -14.43 8.53
N GLU A 164 -11.62 -13.87 7.73
CA GLU A 164 -10.19 -14.19 7.81
C GLU A 164 -9.55 -13.76 9.14
N LEU A 165 -9.98 -12.62 9.68
CA LEU A 165 -9.50 -12.15 10.99
C LEU A 165 -10.01 -13.06 12.12
N LYS A 166 -11.26 -13.53 12.03
CA LYS A 166 -11.84 -14.49 12.98
C LYS A 166 -11.14 -15.84 12.89
N ASP A 167 -10.92 -16.34 11.68
CA ASP A 167 -10.18 -17.58 11.45
C ASP A 167 -8.75 -17.50 12.00
N TYR A 168 -8.09 -16.36 11.85
CA TYR A 168 -6.77 -16.12 12.43
C TYR A 168 -6.80 -16.19 13.96
N ILE A 169 -7.77 -15.54 14.61
CA ILE A 169 -7.93 -15.59 16.07
C ILE A 169 -8.17 -17.02 16.55
N GLU A 170 -9.01 -17.80 15.86
CA GLU A 170 -9.30 -19.18 16.23
C GLU A 170 -8.09 -20.12 16.09
N GLN A 171 -7.19 -19.82 15.15
CA GLN A 171 -6.00 -20.63 14.85
C GLN A 171 -4.75 -20.15 15.58
N TYR A 172 -4.82 -19.04 16.32
CA TYR A 172 -3.68 -18.47 17.02
C TYR A 172 -3.20 -19.41 18.14
N ASP A 173 -1.92 -19.79 18.08
CA ASP A 173 -1.28 -20.62 19.09
C ASP A 173 -0.28 -19.78 19.89
N GLU A 174 -0.66 -19.38 21.10
CA GLU A 174 0.16 -18.55 21.98
C GLU A 174 1.50 -19.22 22.36
N ASP A 175 1.59 -20.55 22.34
CA ASP A 175 2.81 -21.27 22.71
C ASP A 175 3.92 -21.08 21.66
N GLU A 176 3.59 -20.63 20.45
CA GLU A 176 4.52 -20.41 19.33
C GLU A 176 4.82 -18.93 19.05
N GLN A 177 4.21 -17.99 19.79
CA GLN A 177 4.25 -16.55 19.46
C GLN A 177 4.77 -15.67 20.60
N ASP A 178 5.21 -14.45 20.23
CA ASP A 178 5.79 -13.47 21.15
C ASP A 178 4.74 -12.61 21.90
N PHE A 179 3.48 -12.62 21.47
CA PHE A 179 2.38 -11.81 22.01
C PHE A 179 1.18 -12.69 22.40
N SER A 180 0.33 -12.23 23.31
CA SER A 180 -0.95 -12.92 23.55
C SER A 180 -1.96 -12.60 22.45
N ILE A 181 -2.96 -13.45 22.26
CA ILE A 181 -4.00 -13.16 21.27
C ILE A 181 -4.80 -11.90 21.63
N GLU A 182 -5.00 -11.62 22.92
CA GLU A 182 -5.66 -10.39 23.35
C GLU A 182 -4.88 -9.14 22.97
N GLU A 183 -3.55 -9.15 23.09
CA GLU A 183 -2.69 -8.04 22.66
C GLU A 183 -2.80 -7.83 21.14
N VAL A 184 -2.73 -8.92 20.36
CA VAL A 184 -2.88 -8.83 18.89
C VAL A 184 -4.26 -8.30 18.49
N ILE A 185 -5.32 -8.69 19.21
CA ILE A 185 -6.67 -8.19 18.96
C ILE A 185 -6.78 -6.70 19.30
N GLU A 186 -6.34 -6.31 20.50
CA GLU A 186 -6.45 -4.93 20.98
C GLU A 186 -5.62 -3.98 20.10
N ASP A 187 -4.37 -4.33 19.83
CA ASP A 187 -3.42 -3.43 19.18
C ASP A 187 -3.54 -3.44 17.65
N TYR A 188 -4.05 -4.51 17.01
CA TYR A 188 -4.06 -4.58 15.54
C TYR A 188 -5.43 -4.93 14.96
N ILE A 189 -6.03 -6.07 15.32
CA ILE A 189 -7.27 -6.53 14.66
C ILE A 189 -8.43 -5.55 14.90
N SER A 190 -8.52 -4.96 16.10
CA SER A 190 -9.56 -3.98 16.44
C SER A 190 -9.50 -2.69 15.61
N GLN A 191 -8.33 -2.39 15.03
CA GLN A 191 -8.14 -1.24 14.16
C GLN A 191 -8.52 -1.53 12.70
N ASN A 192 -8.72 -2.80 12.34
CA ASN A 192 -9.11 -3.16 10.99
C ASN A 192 -10.54 -2.69 10.70
N PRO A 193 -10.78 -1.90 9.63
CA PRO A 193 -12.11 -1.38 9.33
C PRO A 193 -13.14 -2.45 8.96
N ASN A 194 -12.70 -3.66 8.59
CA ASN A 194 -13.58 -4.77 8.24
C ASN A 194 -13.94 -5.66 9.44
N PHE A 195 -13.26 -5.53 10.58
CA PHE A 195 -13.51 -6.39 11.74
C PHE A 195 -14.77 -5.98 12.50
N VAL A 196 -15.70 -6.91 12.65
CA VAL A 196 -16.96 -6.70 13.37
C VAL A 196 -17.04 -7.66 14.55
N THR A 197 -16.92 -7.08 15.75
CA THR A 197 -17.08 -7.77 17.05
C THR A 197 -18.48 -8.33 17.27
#